data_AF-A0AAP0NNW5-F1
#
_entry.id   AF-A0AAP0NNW5-F1
#
_cell.length_a   1.000
_cell.length_b   1.000
_cell.length_c   1.000
_cell.angle_alpha   90.00
_cell.angle_beta   90.00
_cell.angle_gamma   90.00
#
_symmetry.space_group_name_H-M   'P 1'
#
loop_
_entity.id
_entity.type
_entity.pdbx_description
1 polymer ?
#
loop_
_entity_poly.entity_id
_entity_poly.type
_entity_poly.pdbx_seq_one_letter_code
_entity_poly.pdbx_strand_id
1 'polypeptide(L)'
;MWKIQARLKDELNNPNHFIRSMASKMQLKFDKYWKDCNEILAIGVILDPRYKTKVVEFAFSKIYGDEGKYKVAIIRDKLQLLFETYSHE
;
A
#
# COMPACT_ATOMS: atom_id res chain seq x y z
N MET A 1 -1.41 3.42 5.68
CA MET A 1 -1.80 3.53 4.26
C MET A 1 -3.23 3.11 3.98
N TRP A 2 -3.64 1.86 4.20
CA TRP A 2 -5.03 1.43 3.96
C TRP A 2 -6.10 2.29 4.67
N LYS A 3 -5.84 2.77 5.90
CA LYS A 3 -6.75 3.68 6.63
C LYS A 3 -6.98 5.01 5.92
N ILE A 4 -5.95 5.55 5.26
CA ILE A 4 -6.05 6.81 4.51
C ILE A 4 -6.93 6.59 3.30
N GLN A 5 -6.72 5.49 2.58
CA GLN A 5 -7.55 5.12 1.44
C GLN A 5 -9.00 4.84 1.85
N ALA A 6 -9.23 4.17 2.97
CA ALA A 6 -10.58 3.92 3.49
C ALA A 6 -11.31 5.24 3.79
N ARG A 7 -10.67 6.16 4.53
CA ARG A 7 -11.26 7.48 4.82
C ARG A 7 -11.49 8.31 3.57
N LEU A 8 -10.58 8.29 2.60
CA LEU A 8 -10.77 9.00 1.33
C LEU A 8 -11.99 8.44 0.57
N LYS A 9 -12.16 7.12 0.53
CA LYS A 9 -13.33 6.47 -0.09
C LYS A 9 -14.63 6.85 0.61
N ASP A 10 -14.63 6.96 1.93
CA ASP A 10 -15.81 7.39 2.68
C ASP A 10 -16.17 8.85 2.31
N GLU A 11 -15.18 9.74 2.26
CA GLU A 11 -15.38 11.17 1.95
C GLU A 11 -15.77 11.46 0.49
N LEU A 12 -15.55 10.51 -0.43
CA LEU A 12 -16.09 10.60 -1.80
C LEU A 12 -17.62 10.56 -1.83
N ASN A 13 -18.25 9.98 -0.81
CA ASN A 13 -19.70 9.93 -0.68
C ASN A 13 -20.25 11.03 0.23
N ASN A 14 -19.42 12.00 0.63
CA ASN A 14 -19.85 13.07 1.52
C ASN A 14 -20.95 13.95 0.86
N PRO A 15 -22.04 14.28 1.58
CA PRO A 15 -23.11 15.12 1.07
C PRO A 15 -22.64 16.55 0.72
N ASN A 16 -21.56 17.03 1.34
CA ASN A 16 -20.97 18.32 1.04
C ASN A 16 -20.15 18.26 -0.26
N HIS A 17 -20.62 18.97 -1.29
CA HIS A 17 -19.98 19.03 -2.61
C HIS A 17 -18.51 19.50 -2.56
N PHE A 18 -18.17 20.44 -1.67
CA PHE A 18 -16.80 20.93 -1.53
C PHE A 18 -15.88 19.84 -0.97
N ILE A 19 -16.34 19.14 0.07
CA ILE A 19 -15.59 18.04 0.68
C ILE A 19 -15.42 16.90 -0.34
N ARG A 20 -16.49 16.53 -1.05
CA ARG A 20 -16.42 15.50 -2.10
C ARG A 20 -15.46 15.86 -3.22
N SER A 21 -15.48 17.11 -3.69
CA SER A 21 -14.55 17.60 -4.72
C SER A 21 -13.10 17.55 -4.26
N MET A 22 -12.84 17.90 -3.00
CA MET A 22 -11.54 17.79 -2.38
C MET A 22 -11.09 16.33 -2.25
N ALA A 23 -11.96 15.44 -1.75
CA ALA A 23 -11.70 14.01 -1.63
C ALA A 23 -11.37 13.37 -2.98
N SER A 24 -12.08 13.75 -4.05
CA SER A 24 -11.79 13.29 -5.42
C SER A 24 -10.39 13.69 -5.89
N LYS A 25 -9.98 14.95 -5.69
CA LYS A 25 -8.62 15.40 -6.02
C LYS A 25 -7.55 14.68 -5.20
N MET A 26 -7.82 14.41 -3.91
CA MET A 26 -6.91 13.66 -3.05
C MET A 26 -6.81 12.19 -3.45
N GLN A 27 -7.92 11.58 -3.86
CA GLN A 27 -7.96 10.21 -4.36
C GLN A 27 -7.09 10.06 -5.61
N LEU A 28 -7.17 10.99 -6.58
CA LEU A 28 -6.33 10.97 -7.78
C LEU A 28 -4.84 11.03 -7.46
N LYS A 29 -4.44 11.88 -6.51
CA LYS A 29 -3.05 11.95 -6.05
C LYS A 29 -2.64 10.67 -5.34
N PHE A 30 -3.51 10.15 -4.47
CA PHE A 30 -3.26 8.89 -3.77
C PHE A 30 -3.01 7.77 -4.78
N ASP A 31 -3.87 7.59 -5.77
CA ASP A 31 -3.73 6.52 -6.76
C ASP A 31 -2.47 6.66 -7.61
N LYS A 32 -2.10 7.89 -8.00
CA LYS A 32 -0.85 8.17 -8.71
C LYS A 32 0.37 7.69 -7.92
N TYR A 33 0.55 8.20 -6.70
CA TYR A 33 1.74 7.87 -5.90
C TYR A 33 1.70 6.45 -5.34
N TRP A 34 0.51 5.92 -5.06
CA TRP A 34 0.36 4.57 -4.54
C TRP A 34 0.70 3.52 -5.60
N LYS A 35 0.29 3.73 -6.86
CA LYS A 35 0.63 2.79 -7.94
C LYS A 35 2.14 2.69 -8.16
N ASP A 36 2.84 3.81 -8.05
CA ASP A 36 4.28 3.89 -8.33
C ASP A 36 5.14 3.48 -7.11
N CYS A 37 4.64 3.68 -5.89
CA CYS A 37 5.45 3.50 -4.67
C CYS A 37 5.03 2.31 -3.78
N ASN A 38 3.94 1.58 -4.07
CA ASN A 38 3.43 0.55 -3.15
C ASN A 38 4.43 -0.57 -2.84
N GLU A 39 5.27 -0.98 -3.80
CA GLU A 39 6.23 -2.06 -3.62
C GLU A 39 7.40 -1.63 -2.73
N ILE A 40 8.04 -0.49 -3.03
CA ILE A 40 9.18 0.03 -2.24
C ILE A 40 8.72 0.38 -0.83
N LEU A 41 7.53 0.98 -0.68
CA LEU A 41 6.95 1.27 0.63
C LEU A 41 6.66 -0.01 1.41
N ALA A 42 6.17 -1.07 0.74
CA ALA A 42 5.95 -2.35 1.38
C ALA A 42 7.26 -3.01 1.83
N ILE A 43 8.30 -2.96 1.00
CA ILE A 43 9.64 -3.45 1.35
C ILE A 43 10.19 -2.68 2.56
N GLY A 44 10.12 -1.34 2.54
CA GLY A 44 10.55 -0.50 3.66
C GLY A 44 9.79 -0.81 4.97
N VAL A 45 8.49 -1.10 4.90
CA VAL A 45 7.70 -1.53 6.07
C VAL A 45 8.10 -2.91 6.55
N ILE A 46 8.44 -3.86 5.66
CA ILE A 46 8.88 -5.20 6.06
C ILE A 46 10.28 -5.17 6.69
N LEU A 47 11.15 -4.29 6.19
CA LEU A 47 12.51 -4.10 6.71
C LEU A 47 12.55 -3.30 8.02
N ASP A 48 11.52 -2.53 8.35
CA ASP A 48 11.44 -1.85 9.64
C ASP A 48 11.23 -2.89 10.76
N PRO A 49 12.16 -3.02 11.72
CA PRO A 49 12.10 -4.06 12.77
C PRO A 49 10.84 -4.02 13.63
N ARG A 50 10.14 -2.87 13.66
CA ARG A 50 8.91 -2.67 14.44
C ARG A 50 7.68 -3.23 13.74
N TYR A 51 7.77 -3.47 12.43
CA TYR A 51 6.64 -3.92 11.62
C TYR A 51 6.92 -5.32 11.05
N LYS A 52 5.89 -6.16 11.04
CA LYS A 52 5.97 -7.52 10.48
C LYS A 52 5.32 -7.55 9.10
N THR A 53 5.73 -8.50 8.26
CA THR A 53 5.11 -8.81 6.96
C THR A 53 3.58 -8.92 7.01
N LYS A 54 3.05 -9.42 8.14
CA LYS A 54 1.59 -9.49 8.41
C LYS A 54 0.87 -8.14 8.32
N VAL A 55 1.54 -7.02 8.64
CA VAL A 55 0.96 -5.67 8.54
C VAL A 55 0.75 -5.30 7.07
N VAL A 56 1.69 -5.66 6.21
CA VAL A 56 1.59 -5.46 4.76
C VAL A 56 0.51 -6.36 4.17
N GLU A 57 0.45 -7.63 4.56
CA GLU A 57 -0.63 -8.56 4.17
C GLU A 57 -2.02 -8.05 4.52
N PHE A 58 -2.19 -7.56 5.76
CA PHE A 58 -3.44 -6.98 6.20
C PHE A 58 -3.79 -5.71 5.41
N ALA A 59 -2.81 -4.82 5.18
CA ALA A 59 -3.04 -3.61 4.41
C ALA A 59 -3.40 -3.93 2.95
N PHE A 60 -2.66 -4.82 2.29
CA PHE A 60 -2.86 -5.15 0.89
C PHE A 60 -4.16 -5.92 0.67
N SER A 61 -4.55 -6.82 1.56
CA SER A 61 -5.86 -7.49 1.49
C SER A 61 -7.03 -6.51 1.63
N LYS A 62 -6.90 -5.45 2.43
CA LYS A 62 -7.93 -4.41 2.54
C LYS A 62 -8.00 -3.48 1.33
N ILE A 63 -6.90 -3.30 0.61
CA ILE A 63 -6.82 -2.39 -0.53
C ILE A 63 -7.20 -3.09 -1.84
N TYR A 64 -6.67 -4.30 -2.05
CA TYR A 64 -6.75 -5.04 -3.30
C TYR A 64 -7.64 -6.30 -3.23
N GLY A 65 -8.21 -6.61 -2.06
CA GLY A 65 -8.98 -7.84 -1.87
C GLY A 65 -8.07 -9.07 -2.05
N ASP A 66 -8.54 -10.04 -2.84
CA ASP A 66 -7.85 -11.32 -3.06
C ASP A 66 -6.51 -11.16 -3.79
N GLU A 67 -6.37 -10.15 -4.66
CA GLU A 67 -5.10 -9.83 -5.33
C GLU A 67 -4.01 -9.36 -4.36
N GLY A 68 -4.39 -8.93 -3.15
CA GLY A 68 -3.46 -8.48 -2.12
C GLY A 68 -2.45 -9.56 -1.72
N LYS A 69 -2.89 -10.82 -1.64
CA LYS A 69 -2.02 -11.96 -1.29
C LYS A 69 -0.94 -12.20 -2.34
N TYR A 70 -1.32 -12.15 -3.63
CA TYR A 70 -0.39 -12.32 -4.74
C TYR A 70 0.68 -11.22 -4.77
N LYS A 71 0.27 -9.96 -4.58
CA LYS A 71 1.20 -8.83 -4.52
C LYS A 71 2.20 -8.96 -3.37
N VAL A 72 1.77 -9.43 -2.21
CA VAL A 72 2.68 -9.64 -1.06
C VAL A 72 3.66 -10.78 -1.32
N ALA A 73 3.23 -11.86 -1.98
CA ALA A 73 4.15 -12.94 -2.37
C ALA A 73 5.27 -12.40 -3.27
N ILE A 74 4.94 -11.62 -4.31
CA ILE A 74 5.93 -10.97 -5.18
C ILE A 74 6.90 -10.10 -4.37
N ILE A 75 6.40 -9.30 -3.42
CA ILE A 75 7.25 -8.44 -2.58
C ILE A 75 8.20 -9.28 -1.72
N ARG A 76 7.73 -10.43 -1.20
CA ARG A 76 8.57 -11.35 -0.42
C ARG A 76 9.67 -11.97 -1.26
N ASP A 77 9.34 -12.39 -2.48
CA ASP A 77 10.31 -12.98 -3.41
C ASP A 77 11.38 -11.95 -3.82
N LYS A 78 10.96 -10.69 -4.08
CA LYS A 78 11.89 -9.57 -4.32
C LYS A 78 12.82 -9.31 -3.13
N LEU A 79 12.28 -9.38 -1.91
CA LEU A 79 13.08 -9.19 -0.69
C LEU A 79 14.10 -10.32 -0.51
N GLN A 80 13.71 -11.56 -0.79
CA GLN A 80 14.60 -12.72 -0.72
C GLN A 80 15.73 -12.59 -1.76
N LEU A 81 15.41 -12.24 -3.00
CA LEU A 81 16.42 -12.00 -4.04
C LEU A 81 17.41 -10.88 -3.63
N LEU A 82 16.90 -9.81 -3.03
CA LEU A 82 17.74 -8.72 -2.53
C LEU A 82 18.71 -9.25 -1.45
N PHE A 83 18.20 -10.01 -0.48
CA PHE A 83 19.00 -10.61 0.58
C PHE A 83 20.09 -11.55 0.03
N GLU A 84 19.73 -12.42 -0.91
CA GLU A 84 20.68 -13.33 -1.57
C GLU A 84 21.79 -12.55 -2.29
N THR A 85 21.43 -11.49 -3.02
CA THR A 85 22.40 -10.64 -3.72
C THR A 85 23.41 -10.01 -2.76
N TYR A 86 22.94 -9.40 -1.67
CA TYR A 86 23.81 -8.79 -0.65
C TYR A 86 24.60 -9.79 0.18
N SER A 87 24.16 -11.05 0.26
CA SER A 87 24.87 -12.11 0.98
C SER A 87 25.99 -12.75 0.15
N HIS A 88 25.99 -12.52 -1.16
CA HIS A 88 26.98 -13.00 -2.12
C HIS A 88 27.96 -11.92 -2.60
N GLU A 89 27.85 -10.68 -2.08
CA GLU A 89 28.87 -9.63 -2.11
C GLU A 89 29.77 -9.71 -0.87
#